data_AF-A0A2U2I7T2-F1
#
_entry.id   AF-A0A2U2I7T2-F1
#
_cell.length_a   1.000
_cell.length_b   1.000
_cell.length_c   1.000
_cell.angle_alpha   90.00
_cell.angle_beta   90.00
_cell.angle_gamma   90.00
#
_symmetry.space_group_name_H-M   'P 1'
#
loop_
_entity.id
_entity.type
_entity.pdbx_description
1 polymer ?
#
loop_
_entity_poly.entity_id
_entity_poly.type
_entity_poly.pdbx_seq_one_letter_code
_entity_poly.pdbx_strand_id
1 'polypeptide(L)'
;MGRLLLHLCAHAGLFYLAYRLYGAVPPDNKKHVLIALLLCAPLWARNIAPFVLAILPALHGKAKRDAHEAWNGRYYAFEGAQLRFVMLGEAIWVAADDLDALLPAPPDSRERRILGPDHGTIPGYRIKGYTENGMRRLLATRTTARTAKPQMIKLRHWLEHETLPNLRRLPGSAANR
;
A
#
# COMPACT_ATOMS: atom_id res chain seq x y z
N MET A 1 -18.61 12.92 -2.36
CA MET A 1 -18.61 11.45 -2.12
C MET A 1 -19.99 10.91 -1.74
N GLY A 2 -20.72 11.54 -0.81
CA GLY A 2 -22.03 11.04 -0.32
C GLY A 2 -23.12 10.82 -1.38
N ARG A 3 -23.32 11.75 -2.33
CA ARG A 3 -24.30 11.59 -3.44
C ARG A 3 -24.01 10.40 -4.36
N LEU A 4 -22.72 10.14 -4.63
CA LEU A 4 -22.28 9.03 -5.49
C LEU A 4 -22.54 7.68 -4.83
N LEU A 5 -22.25 7.57 -3.53
CA LEU A 5 -22.58 6.41 -2.71
C LEU A 5 -24.08 6.15 -2.65
N LEU A 6 -24.89 7.19 -2.45
CA LEU A 6 -26.35 7.09 -2.43
C LEU A 6 -26.90 6.53 -3.76
N HIS A 7 -26.42 7.03 -4.90
CA HIS A 7 -26.85 6.54 -6.21
C HIS A 7 -26.43 5.10 -6.46
N LEU A 8 -25.20 4.71 -6.09
CA LEU A 8 -24.74 3.32 -6.23
C LEU A 8 -25.56 2.37 -5.33
N CYS A 9 -25.85 2.77 -4.09
CA CYS A 9 -26.70 2.01 -3.17
C CYS A 9 -28.12 1.86 -3.71
N ALA A 10 -28.70 2.92 -4.29
CA ALA A 10 -30.03 2.86 -4.90
C ALA A 10 -30.08 1.88 -6.09
N HIS A 11 -29.06 1.88 -6.96
CA HIS A 11 -28.98 0.93 -8.08
C HIS A 11 -28.73 -0.51 -7.61
N ALA A 12 -27.88 -0.70 -6.60
CA ALA A 12 -27.67 -2.01 -5.98
C ALA A 12 -28.96 -2.55 -5.34
N GLY A 13 -29.73 -1.68 -4.66
CA GLY A 13 -31.03 -2.01 -4.09
C GLY A 13 -32.07 -2.39 -5.15
N LEU A 14 -32.17 -1.63 -6.24
CA LEU A 14 -33.07 -1.94 -7.35
C LEU A 14 -32.66 -3.25 -8.06
N PHE A 15 -31.36 -3.50 -8.23
CA PHE A 15 -30.86 -4.75 -8.83
C PHE A 15 -31.15 -5.95 -7.93
N TYR A 16 -30.94 -5.80 -6.62
CA TYR A 16 -31.30 -6.82 -5.63
C TYR A 16 -32.82 -7.10 -5.61
N LEU A 17 -33.64 -6.05 -5.68
CA LEU A 17 -35.10 -6.19 -5.78
C LEU A 17 -35.50 -6.94 -7.06
N ALA A 18 -34.93 -6.57 -8.20
CA ALA A 18 -35.16 -7.24 -9.47
C ALA A 18 -34.77 -8.73 -9.42
N TYR A 19 -33.64 -9.05 -8.79
CA TYR A 19 -33.19 -10.43 -8.56
C TYR A 19 -34.17 -11.22 -7.67
N ARG A 20 -34.65 -10.60 -6.58
CA ARG A 20 -35.65 -11.22 -5.68
C ARG A 20 -36.98 -11.44 -6.38
N LEU A 21 -37.44 -10.48 -7.20
CA LEU A 21 -38.64 -10.61 -8.01
C LEU A 21 -38.49 -11.73 -9.05
N TYR A 22 -37.34 -11.84 -9.71
CA TYR A 22 -37.06 -12.95 -10.63
C TYR A 22 -37.15 -14.32 -9.96
N GLY A 23 -36.67 -14.44 -8.71
CA GLY A 23 -36.78 -15.66 -7.91
C GLY A 23 -38.20 -16.02 -7.48
N ALA A 24 -39.08 -15.03 -7.36
CA ALA A 24 -40.48 -15.22 -6.94
C ALA A 24 -41.44 -15.53 -8.11
N VAL A 25 -40.99 -15.40 -9.36
CA VAL A 25 -41.82 -15.59 -10.55
C VAL A 25 -41.86 -17.08 -10.96
N PRO A 26 -43.04 -17.63 -11.30
CA PRO A 26 -43.18 -19.01 -11.79
C PRO A 26 -42.27 -19.29 -13.00
N PRO A 27 -41.79 -20.54 -13.18
CA PRO A 27 -40.84 -20.91 -14.23
C PRO A 27 -41.27 -20.45 -15.63
N ASP A 28 -42.55 -20.60 -15.93
CA ASP A 28 -43.15 -20.32 -17.24
C ASP A 28 -43.07 -18.83 -17.65
N ASN A 29 -42.93 -17.95 -16.65
CA ASN A 29 -42.93 -16.49 -16.82
C ASN A 29 -41.53 -15.87 -16.71
N LYS A 30 -40.50 -16.62 -16.34
CA LYS A 30 -39.13 -16.10 -16.16
C LYS A 30 -38.54 -15.47 -17.44
N LYS A 31 -38.89 -16.02 -18.60
CA LYS A 31 -38.47 -15.48 -19.91
C LYS A 31 -38.95 -14.03 -20.13
N HIS A 32 -40.17 -13.70 -19.71
CA HIS A 32 -40.72 -12.35 -19.86
C HIS A 32 -40.03 -11.34 -18.93
N VAL A 33 -39.67 -11.77 -17.72
CA VAL A 33 -38.88 -10.94 -16.78
C VAL A 33 -37.49 -10.67 -17.33
N LEU A 34 -36.84 -11.68 -17.92
CA LEU A 34 -35.51 -11.52 -18.51
C LEU A 34 -35.55 -10.56 -19.72
N ILE A 35 -36.56 -10.68 -20.58
CA ILE A 35 -36.79 -9.75 -21.70
C ILE A 35 -37.03 -8.33 -21.18
N ALA A 36 -37.87 -8.15 -20.15
CA ALA A 36 -38.11 -6.84 -19.55
C ALA A 36 -36.83 -6.22 -18.96
N LEU A 37 -35.97 -7.02 -18.31
CA LEU A 37 -34.68 -6.57 -17.80
C LEU A 37 -33.75 -6.14 -18.93
N LEU A 38 -33.69 -6.90 -20.02
CA LEU A 38 -32.89 -6.57 -21.20
C LEU A 38 -33.37 -5.29 -21.88
N LEU A 39 -34.69 -5.08 -22.00
CA LEU A 39 -35.28 -3.87 -22.56
C LEU A 39 -35.02 -2.64 -21.68
N CYS A 40 -34.95 -2.82 -20.36
CA CYS A 40 -34.60 -1.76 -19.42
C CYS A 40 -33.09 -1.49 -19.35
N ALA A 41 -32.24 -2.43 -19.75
CA ALA A 41 -30.78 -2.33 -19.63
C ALA A 41 -30.18 -1.01 -20.18
N PRO A 42 -30.64 -0.45 -21.33
CA PRO A 42 -30.13 0.83 -21.84
C PRO A 42 -30.41 2.02 -20.90
N LEU A 43 -31.56 2.03 -20.23
CA LEU A 43 -31.90 3.08 -19.24
C LEU A 43 -30.99 2.99 -18.02
N TRP A 44 -30.71 1.77 -17.56
CA TRP A 44 -29.79 1.53 -16.47
C TRP A 44 -28.36 1.89 -16.86
N ALA A 45 -27.92 1.49 -18.06
CA ALA A 45 -26.60 1.84 -18.59
C ALA A 45 -26.41 3.35 -18.67
N ARG A 46 -27.39 4.11 -19.18
CA ARG A 46 -27.34 5.58 -19.24
C ARG A 46 -27.18 6.23 -17.85
N ASN A 47 -27.86 5.70 -16.84
CA ASN A 47 -27.82 6.26 -15.49
C ASN A 47 -26.56 5.83 -14.70
N ILE A 48 -26.03 4.62 -14.95
CA ILE A 48 -24.85 4.09 -14.26
C ILE A 48 -23.54 4.52 -14.93
N ALA A 49 -23.53 4.67 -16.27
CA ALA A 49 -22.36 5.04 -17.06
C ALA A 49 -21.56 6.22 -16.50
N PRO A 50 -22.13 7.38 -16.12
CA PRO A 50 -21.35 8.50 -15.61
C PRO A 50 -20.60 8.15 -14.30
N PHE A 51 -21.16 7.28 -13.46
CA PHE A 51 -20.51 6.84 -12.24
C PHE A 51 -19.36 5.88 -12.53
N VAL A 52 -19.57 4.90 -13.41
CA VAL A 52 -18.54 3.95 -13.82
C VAL A 52 -17.38 4.67 -14.51
N LEU A 53 -17.68 5.59 -15.42
CA LEU A 53 -16.69 6.42 -16.12
C LEU A 53 -15.95 7.37 -15.18
N ALA A 54 -16.54 7.79 -14.06
CA ALA A 54 -15.84 8.59 -13.05
C ALA A 54 -14.98 7.76 -12.10
N ILE A 55 -15.44 6.56 -11.72
CA ILE A 55 -14.76 5.70 -10.73
C ILE A 55 -13.58 4.96 -11.36
N LEU A 56 -13.71 4.46 -12.59
CA LEU A 56 -12.65 3.66 -13.21
C LEU A 56 -11.32 4.42 -13.38
N PRO A 57 -11.28 5.66 -13.88
CA PRO A 57 -10.03 6.43 -13.97
C PRO A 57 -9.48 6.79 -12.59
N ALA A 58 -10.36 7.05 -11.61
CA ALA A 58 -9.95 7.34 -10.25
C ALA A 58 -9.31 6.13 -9.56
N LEU A 59 -9.89 4.94 -9.77
CA LEU A 59 -9.33 3.66 -9.32
C LEU A 59 -8.02 3.34 -10.05
N HIS A 60 -7.99 3.49 -11.38
CA HIS A 60 -6.78 3.26 -12.16
C HIS A 60 -5.67 4.24 -11.78
N GLY A 61 -5.97 5.53 -11.62
CA GLY A 61 -5.04 6.53 -11.16
C GLY A 61 -4.59 6.30 -9.72
N LYS A 62 -5.46 5.80 -8.84
CA LYS A 62 -5.09 5.35 -7.50
C LYS A 62 -4.17 4.13 -7.56
N ALA A 63 -4.52 3.07 -8.29
CA ALA A 63 -3.70 1.88 -8.44
C ALA A 63 -2.33 2.21 -9.06
N LYS A 64 -2.29 3.09 -10.06
CA LYS A 64 -1.04 3.58 -10.66
C LYS A 64 -0.21 4.39 -9.67
N ARG A 65 -0.83 5.26 -8.86
CA ARG A 65 -0.13 5.98 -7.79
C ARG A 65 0.35 5.04 -6.71
N ASP A 66 -0.46 4.08 -6.27
CA ASP A 66 -0.10 3.10 -5.24
C ASP A 66 1.03 2.18 -5.75
N ALA A 67 1.02 1.80 -7.04
CA ALA A 67 2.10 1.03 -7.68
C ALA A 67 3.37 1.86 -7.86
N HIS A 68 3.26 3.14 -8.26
CA HIS A 68 4.42 4.03 -8.30
C HIS A 68 4.95 4.34 -6.91
N GLU A 69 4.10 4.57 -5.90
CA GLU A 69 4.49 4.74 -4.50
C GLU A 69 5.15 3.46 -3.94
N ALA A 70 4.66 2.29 -4.36
CA ALA A 70 5.30 1.00 -4.09
C ALA A 70 6.68 0.87 -4.75
N TRP A 71 6.97 1.66 -5.79
CA TRP A 71 8.22 1.69 -6.56
C TRP A 71 9.09 2.92 -6.26
N ASN A 72 8.61 3.85 -5.42
CA ASN A 72 9.33 5.08 -5.11
C ASN A 72 10.36 4.85 -4.01
N GLY A 73 11.62 4.79 -4.40
CA GLY A 73 12.78 4.60 -3.52
C GLY A 73 13.84 3.76 -4.20
N ARG A 74 15.03 3.72 -3.62
CA ARG A 74 16.10 2.83 -4.12
C ARG A 74 16.02 1.50 -3.43
N TYR A 75 16.00 0.44 -4.22
CA TYR A 75 15.95 -0.94 -3.73
C TYR A 75 17.36 -1.48 -3.60
N TYR A 76 17.70 -1.96 -2.42
CA TYR A 76 18.90 -2.75 -2.19
C TYR A 76 18.49 -4.14 -1.74
N ALA A 77 19.11 -5.16 -2.35
CA ALA A 77 18.82 -6.55 -2.04
C ALA A 77 19.73 -7.05 -0.91
N PHE A 78 19.14 -7.70 0.09
CA PHE A 78 19.85 -8.41 1.14
C PHE A 78 19.21 -9.78 1.34
N GLU A 79 20.01 -10.85 1.19
CA GLU A 79 19.57 -12.25 1.35
C GLU A 79 18.27 -12.59 0.59
N GLY A 80 18.07 -12.02 -0.59
CA GLY A 80 16.90 -12.27 -1.45
C GLY A 80 15.66 -11.41 -1.14
N ALA A 81 15.69 -10.58 -0.10
CA ALA A 81 14.67 -9.57 0.17
C ALA A 81 15.13 -8.18 -0.28
N GLN A 82 14.18 -7.30 -0.60
CA GLN A 82 14.46 -5.93 -1.03
C GLN A 82 14.14 -4.95 0.09
N LEU A 83 15.07 -4.03 0.39
CA LEU A 83 14.79 -2.87 1.23
C LEU A 83 14.69 -1.62 0.39
N ARG A 84 13.65 -0.84 0.64
CA ARG A 84 13.47 0.47 0.04
C ARG A 84 14.03 1.58 0.92
N PHE A 85 14.87 2.39 0.30
CA PHE A 85 15.43 3.60 0.88
C PHE A 85 14.83 4.83 0.19
N VAL A 86 14.42 5.80 1.00
CA VAL A 86 13.88 7.08 0.56
C VAL A 86 14.81 8.19 1.05
N MET A 87 15.29 9.03 0.14
CA MET A 87 16.27 10.07 0.47
C MET A 87 15.63 11.46 0.38
N LEU A 88 15.41 12.10 1.53
CA LEU A 88 14.78 13.40 1.63
C LEU A 88 15.80 14.45 2.07
N GLY A 89 16.35 15.20 1.11
CA GLY A 89 17.48 16.08 1.36
C GLY A 89 18.70 15.25 1.78
N GLU A 90 19.19 15.46 3.00
CA GLU A 90 20.28 14.68 3.59
C GLU A 90 19.79 13.51 4.46
N ALA A 91 18.48 13.39 4.71
CA ALA A 91 17.91 12.36 5.56
C ALA A 91 17.61 11.08 4.76
N ILE A 92 18.17 9.96 5.20
CA ILE A 92 17.86 8.62 4.68
C ILE A 92 16.77 8.00 5.55
N TRP A 93 15.69 7.57 4.91
CA TRP A 93 14.61 6.80 5.50
C TRP A 93 14.60 5.40 4.93
N VAL A 94 14.27 4.43 5.76
CA VAL A 94 14.09 3.02 5.39
C VAL A 94 12.64 2.64 5.59
N ALA A 95 12.01 2.03 4.59
CA ALA A 95 10.63 1.58 4.71
C ALA A 95 10.49 0.57 5.86
N ALA A 96 9.51 0.81 6.74
CA ALA A 96 9.34 0.01 7.94
C ALA A 96 8.94 -1.43 7.60
N ASP A 97 8.00 -1.61 6.67
CA ASP A 97 7.51 -2.93 6.27
C ASP A 97 8.64 -3.82 5.70
N ASP A 98 9.53 -3.25 4.90
CA ASP A 98 10.66 -3.97 4.30
C ASP A 98 11.69 -4.37 5.37
N LEU A 99 12.04 -3.44 6.27
CA LEU A 99 12.98 -3.74 7.35
C LEU A 99 12.37 -4.77 8.32
N ASP A 100 11.12 -4.58 8.72
CA ASP A 100 10.42 -5.45 9.67
C ASP A 100 10.30 -6.89 9.14
N ALA A 101 10.17 -7.09 7.82
CA ALA A 101 10.15 -8.40 7.16
C ALA A 101 11.52 -9.11 7.18
N LEU A 102 12.62 -8.36 7.20
CA LEU A 102 13.98 -8.89 7.31
C LEU A 102 14.40 -9.21 8.73
N LEU A 103 13.73 -8.60 9.70
CA LEU A 103 14.00 -8.84 11.10
C LEU A 103 13.41 -10.21 11.50
N PRO A 104 14.13 -11.02 12.27
CA PRO A 104 13.63 -12.32 12.73
C PRO A 104 12.35 -12.26 13.56
N ALA A 105 12.04 -11.08 14.11
CA ALA A 105 10.75 -10.72 14.66
C ALA A 105 10.54 -9.22 14.41
N PRO A 106 9.34 -8.78 14.00
CA PRO A 106 9.07 -7.36 13.78
C PRO A 106 9.23 -6.56 15.10
N PRO A 107 9.59 -5.27 15.04
CA PRO A 107 9.64 -4.40 16.21
C PRO A 107 8.27 -4.22 16.84
N ASP A 108 8.21 -4.40 18.16
CA ASP A 108 6.98 -4.24 18.92
C ASP A 108 6.60 -2.75 19.08
N SER A 109 5.41 -2.50 19.63
CA SER A 109 4.91 -1.13 19.82
C SER A 109 5.78 -0.31 20.80
N ARG A 110 6.45 -0.97 21.75
CA ARG A 110 7.30 -0.32 22.75
C ARG A 110 8.62 0.11 22.12
N GLU A 111 9.28 -0.75 21.37
CA GLU A 111 10.50 -0.46 20.61
C GLU A 111 10.26 0.69 19.65
N ARG A 112 9.16 0.66 18.88
CA ARG A 112 8.79 1.76 17.98
C ARG A 112 8.53 3.08 18.71
N ARG A 113 7.94 3.03 19.91
CA ARG A 113 7.70 4.23 20.73
C ARG A 113 8.98 4.84 21.29
N ILE A 114 9.97 4.01 21.65
CA ILE A 114 11.29 4.45 22.14
C ILE A 114 12.10 5.17 21.05
N LEU A 115 11.89 4.80 19.78
CA LEU A 115 12.49 5.49 18.65
C LEU A 115 11.92 6.91 18.47
N GLY A 116 10.69 7.17 18.92
CA GLY A 116 10.09 8.50 18.92
C GLY A 116 10.05 9.09 17.50
N PRO A 117 10.66 10.26 17.24
CA PRO A 117 10.65 10.88 15.91
C PRO A 117 11.43 10.08 14.86
N ASP A 118 12.28 9.15 15.27
CA ASP A 118 13.06 8.30 14.37
C ASP A 118 12.23 7.17 13.72
N HIS A 119 10.97 7.02 14.09
CA HIS A 119 10.03 6.09 13.46
C HIS A 119 8.67 6.77 13.27
N GLY A 120 8.22 6.87 12.01
CA GLY A 120 6.98 7.57 11.70
C GLY A 120 6.66 7.54 10.21
N THR A 121 5.67 8.34 9.80
CA THR A 121 5.35 8.53 8.38
C THR A 121 6.49 9.28 7.70
N ILE A 122 7.01 8.74 6.60
CA ILE A 122 8.08 9.39 5.82
C ILE A 122 7.50 10.67 5.18
N PRO A 123 8.12 11.85 5.35
CA PRO A 123 7.57 13.10 4.81
C PRO A 123 7.36 13.05 3.29
N GLY A 124 6.16 13.38 2.81
CA GLY A 124 5.82 13.32 1.39
C GLY A 124 5.41 11.93 0.88
N TYR A 125 5.43 10.90 1.74
CA TYR A 125 5.01 9.54 1.42
C TYR A 125 3.94 9.06 2.40
N ARG A 126 3.15 8.07 1.97
CA ARG A 126 2.11 7.43 2.82
C ARG A 126 2.60 6.22 3.60
N ILE A 127 3.87 5.87 3.44
CA ILE A 127 4.50 4.72 4.12
C ILE A 127 5.14 5.16 5.43
N LYS A 128 5.21 4.23 6.38
CA LYS A 128 6.01 4.41 7.60
C LYS A 128 7.44 3.97 7.34
N GLY A 129 8.37 4.61 8.04
CA GLY A 129 9.78 4.29 7.94
C GLY A 129 10.54 4.61 9.21
N TYR A 130 11.77 4.13 9.22
CA TYR A 130 12.78 4.46 10.20
C TYR A 130 13.77 5.46 9.60
N THR A 131 14.14 6.48 10.35
CA THR A 131 15.32 7.30 9.98
C THR A 131 16.57 6.44 10.04
N GLU A 132 17.65 6.85 9.38
CA GLU A 132 18.95 6.17 9.50
C GLU A 132 19.35 5.96 10.98
N ASN A 133 19.18 6.99 11.81
CA ASN A 133 19.45 6.93 13.24
C ASN A 133 18.52 5.95 13.96
N GLY A 134 17.23 5.96 13.65
CA GLY A 134 16.25 5.03 14.22
C GLY A 134 16.57 3.58 13.93
N MET A 135 16.86 3.29 12.66
CA MET A 135 17.27 1.96 12.22
C MET A 135 18.57 1.53 12.91
N ARG A 136 19.60 2.39 12.95
CA ARG A 136 20.87 2.08 13.64
C ARG A 136 20.65 1.77 15.12
N ARG A 137 19.85 2.59 15.82
CA ARG A 137 19.51 2.37 17.22
C ARG A 137 18.76 1.05 17.42
N LEU A 138 17.75 0.78 16.60
CA LEU A 138 16.99 -0.48 16.64
C LEU A 138 17.90 -1.71 16.44
N LEU A 139 18.74 -1.69 15.41
CA LEU A 139 19.67 -2.78 15.12
C LEU A 139 20.74 -2.91 16.20
N ALA A 140 21.28 -1.81 16.74
CA ALA A 140 22.24 -1.83 17.83
C ALA A 140 21.64 -2.48 19.07
N THR A 141 20.45 -2.07 19.51
CA THR A 141 19.77 -2.67 20.67
C THR A 141 19.57 -4.18 20.51
N ARG A 142 19.26 -4.64 19.30
CA ARG A 142 19.01 -6.06 19.01
C ARG A 142 20.29 -6.87 18.73
N THR A 143 21.40 -6.24 18.39
CA THR A 143 22.69 -6.90 18.10
C THR A 143 23.66 -6.89 19.28
N THR A 144 23.51 -5.96 20.23
CA THR A 144 24.32 -5.92 21.47
C THR A 144 23.88 -6.95 22.50
N ALA A 145 22.67 -7.51 22.36
CA ALA A 145 22.20 -8.58 23.24
C ALA A 145 23.02 -9.87 23.05
N ARG A 146 23.26 -10.61 24.15
CA ARG A 146 24.02 -11.88 24.16
C ARG A 146 23.41 -12.97 23.27
N THR A 147 22.15 -12.79 22.87
CA THR A 147 21.33 -13.67 22.02
C THR A 147 21.11 -13.10 20.61
N ALA A 148 21.97 -12.17 20.16
CA ALA A 148 21.87 -11.58 18.83
C ALA A 148 21.91 -12.65 17.74
N LYS A 149 20.91 -12.66 16.86
CA LYS A 149 20.86 -13.61 15.75
C LYS A 149 21.93 -13.27 14.71
N PRO A 150 22.66 -14.24 14.14
CA PRO A 150 23.71 -13.99 13.15
C PRO A 150 23.25 -13.15 11.94
N GLN A 151 22.02 -13.38 11.48
CA GLN A 151 21.41 -12.61 10.39
C GLN A 151 21.34 -11.10 10.69
N MET A 152 21.04 -10.72 11.94
CA MET A 152 20.95 -9.32 12.37
C MET A 152 22.30 -8.62 12.32
N ILE A 153 23.36 -9.34 12.68
CA ILE A 153 24.73 -8.84 12.63
C ILE A 153 25.15 -8.61 11.18
N LYS A 154 24.86 -9.57 10.29
CA LYS A 154 25.10 -9.44 8.85
C LYS A 154 24.31 -8.28 8.24
N LEU A 155 23.03 -8.18 8.55
CA LEU A 155 22.16 -7.09 8.08
C LEU A 155 22.71 -5.73 8.51
N ARG A 156 23.10 -5.59 9.78
CA ARG A 156 23.72 -4.36 10.29
C ARG A 156 25.02 -4.05 9.57
N HIS A 157 25.92 -5.02 9.44
CA HIS A 157 27.20 -4.84 8.76
C HIS A 157 27.00 -4.41 7.30
N TRP A 158 26.12 -5.10 6.57
CA TRP A 158 25.78 -4.77 5.19
C TRP A 158 25.20 -3.35 5.06
N LEU A 159 24.29 -2.96 5.94
CA LEU A 159 23.75 -1.60 5.96
C LEU A 159 24.83 -0.54 6.21
N GLU A 160 25.69 -0.77 7.20
CA GLU A 160 26.68 0.22 7.65
C GLU A 160 27.86 0.36 6.69
N HIS A 161 28.31 -0.73 6.07
CA HIS A 161 29.52 -0.76 5.25
C HIS A 161 29.28 -0.76 3.75
N GLU A 162 28.11 -1.22 3.29
CA GLU A 162 27.81 -1.32 1.86
C GLU A 162 26.70 -0.34 1.46
N THR A 163 25.52 -0.46 2.06
CA THR A 163 24.33 0.23 1.55
C THR A 163 24.32 1.73 1.86
N LEU A 164 24.46 2.13 3.12
CA LEU A 164 24.40 3.55 3.52
C LEU A 164 25.54 4.39 2.92
N PRO A 165 26.81 3.92 2.88
CA PRO A 165 27.87 4.66 2.20
C PRO A 165 27.59 4.84 0.71
N ASN A 166 27.07 3.82 0.03
CA ASN A 166 26.72 3.91 -1.39
C ASN A 166 25.55 4.86 -1.63
N LEU A 167 24.54 4.89 -0.75
CA LEU A 167 23.43 5.83 -0.82
C LEU A 167 23.90 7.29 -0.71
N ARG A 168 24.82 7.59 0.21
CA ARG A 168 25.36 8.94 0.41
C ARG A 168 26.23 9.46 -0.73
N ARG A 169 26.81 8.57 -1.55
CA ARG A 169 27.61 8.93 -2.73
C ARG A 169 26.74 9.38 -3.91
N LEU A 170 25.43 9.20 -3.83
CA LEU A 170 24.52 9.53 -4.92
C LEU A 170 24.18 11.03 -4.90
N PRO A 171 24.12 11.69 -6.06
CA PRO A 171 23.68 13.07 -6.14
C PRO A 171 22.20 13.18 -5.74
N GLY A 172 21.84 14.22 -4.97
CA GLY A 172 20.47 14.46 -4.49
C GLY A 172 19.41 14.55 -5.60
N SER A 173 19.80 14.87 -6.84
CA SER A 173 18.91 14.88 -8.01
C SER A 173 18.54 13.49 -8.54
N ALA A 174 19.31 12.46 -8.17
CA ALA A 174 19.05 11.05 -8.49
C ALA A 174 18.40 10.29 -7.30
N ALA A 175 18.13 11.00 -6.20
CA ALA A 175 17.64 10.47 -4.94
C ALA A 175 16.11 10.29 -4.88
N ASN A 176 15.37 11.06 -5.69
CA ASN A 176 13.92 11.20 -5.65
C ASN A 176 13.22 10.91 -7.01
N ARG A 177 13.87 10.16 -7.91
CA ARG A 177 13.24 9.72 -9.16
C ARG A 177 12.49 8.42 -9.00
#